data_AF-A0A8J3P654-F1
#
_entry.id   AF-A0A8J3P654-F1
#
_cell.length_a   1.000
_cell.length_b   1.000
_cell.length_c   1.000
_cell.angle_alpha   90.00
_cell.angle_beta   90.00
_cell.angle_gamma   90.00
#
_symmetry.space_group_name_H-M   'P 1'
#
loop_
_entity.id
_entity.type
_entity.pdbx_description
1 polymer ?
#
loop_
_entity_poly.entity_id
_entity_poly.type
_entity_poly.pdbx_seq_one_letter_code
_entity_poly.pdbx_strand_id
1 'polypeptide(L)'
;MTTTSDYIDAVLRRARAPMPPFGWETDWHDQPLRHKVYPQVHRLPLPAGLDQPAGPLGRALTVGPAGPADGFTLDRLAGLLRTSYGLLERRLRVTGNDDNDRRYWGQNTTWGRGTASGGGLYPLEIYWVSGPSGPVLPGVYHYSSPHHAMERLLAGDVTEQVRAAAPHAAEIAATDQFLLVTVKFWKNAFKYNSFCYHVVTMDLGALLGTWRLWNAAQGLPATPTLWFDDAKLNGLLGLDGFGESVLAVVPLPWARPAAPGTASAAALPGADPAVGRAEWERSLSVHRFTQVEAVHQATLLDASARPPAAGAAADAAARPVRVAAEPVSLPPPDFDRLDADVAAVLRRRRSSFGAFVGRPRLPAEDLSVLLASASAAARLPLDARGSGDPPFTRLCVFVNHVAGVPAGVYDYDDATATLHPVRAAALGELLQRNYFLDNYNLEQAAAVIAVVARPVQAVAALGDRGYRAVNAEVGAVTQGVYLAATGLGVGCGAALGFDNTSLAELADLADGDEWPLIILMVGNERSDDADVDYRLS
;
A
#
# COMPACT_ATOMS: atom_id res chain seq x y z
N MET A 1 -15.19 2.71 -23.92
CA MET A 1 -14.17 2.63 -22.86
C MET A 1 -14.52 3.68 -21.82
N THR A 2 -14.33 3.39 -20.53
CA THR A 2 -14.56 4.38 -19.46
C THR A 2 -13.33 5.28 -19.29
N THR A 3 -13.49 6.43 -18.64
CA THR A 3 -12.36 7.32 -18.27
C THR A 3 -11.25 6.57 -17.54
N THR A 4 -11.60 5.62 -16.67
CA THR A 4 -10.61 4.80 -15.96
C THR A 4 -9.93 3.79 -16.87
N SER A 5 -10.65 3.16 -17.81
CA SER A 5 -10.02 2.27 -18.81
C SER A 5 -8.99 3.01 -19.68
N ASP A 6 -9.30 4.24 -20.10
CA ASP A 6 -8.38 5.08 -20.89
C ASP A 6 -7.16 5.51 -20.05
N TYR A 7 -7.37 5.84 -18.78
CA TYR A 7 -6.29 6.11 -17.83
C TYR A 7 -5.37 4.89 -17.65
N ILE A 8 -5.95 3.69 -17.51
CA ILE A 8 -5.20 2.44 -17.40
C ILE A 8 -4.34 2.21 -18.64
N ASP A 9 -4.89 2.39 -19.84
CA ASP A 9 -4.13 2.21 -21.09
C ASP A 9 -2.94 3.19 -21.16
N ALA A 10 -3.17 4.46 -20.81
CA ALA A 10 -2.12 5.46 -20.76
C ALA A 10 -1.01 5.13 -19.76
N VAL A 11 -1.37 4.59 -18.59
CA VAL A 11 -0.43 4.10 -17.58
C VAL A 11 0.43 2.96 -18.13
N LEU A 12 -0.21 1.93 -18.70
CA LEU A 12 0.47 0.71 -19.15
C LEU A 12 1.39 0.96 -20.35
N ARG A 13 1.09 1.98 -21.16
CA ARG A 13 1.88 2.33 -22.35
C ARG A 13 2.82 3.51 -22.12
N ARG A 14 2.93 4.03 -20.90
CA ARG A 14 3.66 5.28 -20.59
C ARG A 14 5.14 5.27 -20.98
N ALA A 15 5.76 4.10 -21.03
CA ALA A 15 7.16 3.93 -21.45
C ALA A 15 7.35 4.17 -22.96
N ARG A 16 6.31 3.91 -23.76
CA ARG A 16 6.30 4.05 -25.22
C ARG A 16 5.62 5.36 -25.67
N ALA A 17 4.60 5.80 -24.92
CA ALA A 17 3.87 7.03 -25.15
C ALA A 17 3.71 7.79 -23.81
N PRO A 18 4.48 8.86 -23.57
CA PRO A 18 4.42 9.60 -22.31
C PRO A 18 3.00 10.08 -21.97
N MET A 19 2.69 10.18 -20.68
CA MET A 19 1.44 10.78 -20.22
C MET A 19 1.59 12.32 -20.16
N PRO A 20 0.53 13.09 -20.48
CA PRO A 20 0.55 14.54 -20.26
C PRO A 20 0.61 14.87 -18.75
N PRO A 21 1.10 16.05 -18.35
CA PRO A 21 1.72 17.06 -19.20
C PRO A 21 3.11 16.64 -19.67
N PHE A 22 3.38 16.87 -20.96
CA PHE A 22 4.66 16.56 -21.57
C PHE A 22 5.73 17.56 -21.12
N GLY A 23 6.94 17.07 -20.84
CA GLY A 23 8.05 17.93 -20.40
C GLY A 23 7.88 18.47 -18.98
N TRP A 24 7.07 17.83 -18.13
CA TRP A 24 6.98 18.20 -16.72
C TRP A 24 8.33 18.05 -16.01
N GLU A 25 8.85 19.15 -15.47
CA GLU A 25 10.02 19.16 -14.61
C GLU A 25 9.59 19.31 -13.16
N THR A 26 10.12 18.46 -12.27
CA THR A 26 9.78 18.51 -10.85
C THR A 26 10.53 19.64 -10.16
N ASP A 27 9.80 20.61 -9.61
CA ASP A 27 10.37 21.62 -8.71
C ASP A 27 10.53 21.04 -7.31
N TRP A 28 11.77 20.65 -6.98
CA TRP A 28 12.11 20.13 -5.65
C TRP A 28 12.23 21.23 -4.59
N HIS A 29 12.45 22.50 -4.98
CA HIS A 29 12.47 23.63 -4.05
C HIS A 29 11.06 23.89 -3.50
N ASP A 30 10.04 23.79 -4.36
CA ASP A 30 8.62 23.95 -4.02
C ASP A 30 7.89 22.64 -3.64
N GLN A 31 8.64 21.56 -3.35
CA GLN A 31 8.07 20.27 -2.93
C GLN A 31 7.08 20.44 -1.74
N PRO A 32 5.90 19.80 -1.75
CA PRO A 32 4.96 19.86 -0.64
C PRO A 32 5.53 19.28 0.67
N LEU A 33 4.92 19.66 1.79
CA LEU A 33 5.27 19.07 3.07
C LEU A 33 5.07 17.54 3.05
N ARG A 34 6.00 16.81 3.68
CA ARG A 34 5.89 15.34 3.82
C ARG A 34 4.84 14.92 4.87
N HIS A 35 4.35 15.86 5.67
CA HIS A 35 3.36 15.67 6.72
C HIS A 35 2.36 16.82 6.65
N LYS A 36 1.07 16.52 6.82
CA LYS A 36 0.06 17.56 6.96
C LYS A 36 0.21 18.26 8.32
N VAL A 37 0.11 19.57 8.32
CA VAL A 37 0.28 20.40 9.52
C VAL A 37 -0.99 21.21 9.72
N TYR A 38 -1.58 21.09 10.90
CA TYR A 38 -2.69 21.94 11.34
C TYR A 38 -2.18 22.92 12.40
N PRO A 39 -2.00 24.21 12.09
CA PRO A 39 -1.56 25.19 13.07
C PRO A 39 -2.57 25.33 14.22
N GLN A 40 -2.05 25.54 15.44
CA GLN A 40 -2.85 25.92 16.62
C GLN A 40 -3.95 24.93 17.04
N VAL A 41 -3.90 23.67 16.59
CA VAL A 41 -4.82 22.61 17.06
C VAL A 41 -4.28 21.92 18.30
N HIS A 42 -5.19 21.44 19.14
CA HIS A 42 -4.84 20.68 20.33
C HIS A 42 -4.27 19.31 19.94
N ARG A 43 -3.11 18.96 20.49
CA ARG A 43 -2.42 17.68 20.26
C ARG A 43 -2.55 16.77 21.47
N LEU A 44 -2.99 15.54 21.23
CA LEU A 44 -3.02 14.46 22.20
C LEU A 44 -1.85 13.52 21.89
N PRO A 45 -0.76 13.52 22.69
CA PRO A 45 0.34 12.60 22.46
C PRO A 45 -0.15 11.15 22.57
N LEU A 46 0.30 10.30 21.67
CA LEU A 46 0.04 8.87 21.73
C LEU A 46 1.11 8.17 22.57
N PRO A 47 0.79 7.04 23.23
CA PRO A 47 1.79 6.15 23.82
C PRO A 47 2.88 5.82 22.80
N ALA A 48 4.16 5.71 23.22
CA ALA A 48 5.29 5.59 22.29
C ALA A 48 5.13 4.48 21.23
N GLY A 49 4.43 3.39 21.55
CA GLY A 49 3.99 2.36 20.61
C GLY A 49 5.10 1.48 20.03
N LEU A 50 6.37 1.81 20.27
CA LEU A 50 7.53 1.08 19.74
C LEU A 50 7.86 -0.19 20.55
N ASP A 51 7.46 -0.32 21.79
CA ASP A 51 7.75 -1.56 22.54
C ASP A 51 6.60 -2.57 22.52
N GLN A 52 5.52 -2.26 21.81
CA GLN A 52 4.37 -3.15 21.70
C GLN A 52 4.64 -4.25 20.67
N PRO A 53 4.75 -5.53 21.08
CA PRO A 53 4.89 -6.63 20.15
C PRO A 53 3.59 -6.80 19.37
N ALA A 54 3.71 -6.99 18.06
CA ALA A 54 2.59 -7.37 17.21
C ALA A 54 2.45 -8.91 17.14
N GLY A 55 3.56 -9.64 17.19
CA GLY A 55 3.65 -11.07 16.97
C GLY A 55 4.43 -11.44 15.70
N PRO A 56 4.76 -12.73 15.49
CA PRO A 56 5.59 -13.19 14.38
C PRO A 56 4.98 -12.94 12.99
N LEU A 57 5.79 -12.50 12.03
CA LEU A 57 5.36 -12.25 10.66
C LEU A 57 4.85 -13.51 9.94
N GLY A 58 5.50 -14.66 10.11
CA GLY A 58 5.08 -15.93 9.50
C GLY A 58 3.66 -16.32 9.91
N ARG A 59 3.30 -16.10 11.17
CA ARG A 59 1.95 -16.30 11.68
C ARG A 59 0.96 -15.29 11.07
N ALA A 60 1.35 -14.01 10.96
CA ALA A 60 0.52 -12.96 10.39
C ALA A 60 0.16 -13.20 8.90
N LEU A 61 1.05 -13.87 8.16
CA LEU A 61 0.83 -14.24 6.76
C LEU A 61 -0.08 -15.46 6.59
N THR A 62 0.00 -16.43 7.50
CA THR A 62 -0.65 -17.74 7.38
C THR A 62 -1.98 -17.84 8.12
N VAL A 63 -2.13 -17.13 9.24
CA VAL A 63 -3.31 -17.21 10.10
C VAL A 63 -4.22 -16.02 9.82
N GLY A 64 -5.48 -16.30 9.46
CA GLY A 64 -6.54 -15.28 9.48
C GLY A 64 -6.78 -14.74 10.90
N PRO A 65 -7.50 -13.62 11.09
CA PRO A 65 -7.75 -13.08 12.43
C PRO A 65 -8.34 -14.18 13.34
N ALA A 66 -7.59 -14.57 14.37
CA ALA A 66 -7.93 -15.70 15.23
C ALA A 66 -8.62 -15.22 16.52
N GLY A 67 -9.91 -15.57 16.68
CA GLY A 67 -10.65 -15.53 17.95
C GLY A 67 -10.86 -14.14 18.55
N PRO A 68 -11.62 -14.02 19.67
CA PRO A 68 -11.90 -12.73 20.28
C PRO A 68 -10.63 -12.24 20.99
N ALA A 69 -9.75 -11.57 20.26
CA ALA A 69 -8.84 -10.64 20.89
C ALA A 69 -9.69 -9.58 21.62
N ASP A 70 -9.22 -9.10 22.77
CA ASP A 70 -9.65 -7.79 23.25
C ASP A 70 -9.60 -6.82 22.06
N GLY A 71 -10.57 -5.94 21.88
CA GLY A 71 -10.56 -5.01 20.75
C GLY A 71 -9.33 -4.08 20.74
N PHE A 72 -9.33 -3.08 19.85
CA PHE A 72 -8.35 -2.01 19.88
C PHE A 72 -8.38 -1.27 21.23
N THR A 73 -7.18 -0.94 21.70
CA THR A 73 -6.92 -0.02 22.81
C THR A 73 -6.15 1.18 22.26
N LEU A 74 -5.95 2.22 23.09
CA LEU A 74 -5.12 3.36 22.68
C LEU A 74 -3.69 2.93 22.36
N ASP A 75 -3.11 2.03 23.16
CA ASP A 75 -1.75 1.52 22.92
C ASP A 75 -1.67 0.79 21.58
N ARG A 76 -2.64 -0.10 21.30
CA ARG A 76 -2.67 -0.82 20.01
C ARG A 76 -2.82 0.13 18.83
N LEU A 77 -3.71 1.11 18.92
CA LEU A 77 -3.84 2.13 17.87
C LEU A 77 -2.53 2.91 17.70
N ALA A 78 -1.87 3.30 18.79
CA ALA A 78 -0.60 4.00 18.75
C ALA A 78 0.52 3.15 18.12
N GLY A 79 0.66 1.89 18.53
CA GLY A 79 1.62 0.94 17.96
C GLY A 79 1.41 0.72 16.47
N LEU A 80 0.16 0.51 16.03
CA LEU A 80 -0.23 0.40 14.62
C LEU A 80 0.23 1.64 13.84
N LEU A 81 -0.19 2.83 14.27
CA LEU A 81 0.10 4.08 13.58
C LEU A 81 1.59 4.42 13.57
N ARG A 82 2.30 4.17 14.67
CA ARG A 82 3.75 4.43 14.77
C ARG A 82 4.51 3.54 13.81
N THR A 83 4.27 2.22 13.87
CA THR A 83 5.05 1.21 13.15
C THR A 83 4.68 1.12 11.68
N SER A 84 3.46 1.49 11.29
CA SER A 84 3.08 1.56 9.87
C SER A 84 3.50 2.89 9.22
N TYR A 85 3.06 4.01 9.78
CA TYR A 85 3.07 5.31 9.09
C TYR A 85 3.67 6.47 9.91
N GLY A 86 4.18 6.20 11.10
CA GLY A 86 5.01 7.13 11.87
C GLY A 86 6.45 7.19 11.33
N LEU A 87 7.22 8.16 11.83
CA LEU A 87 8.66 8.24 11.54
C LEU A 87 9.38 7.20 12.40
N LEU A 88 10.18 6.36 11.77
CA LEU A 88 10.90 5.26 12.43
C LEU A 88 12.41 5.44 12.40
N GLU A 89 12.93 5.89 11.26
CA GLU A 89 14.36 6.01 11.03
C GLU A 89 14.67 7.28 10.24
N ARG A 90 15.85 7.85 10.53
CA ARG A 90 16.45 8.86 9.67
C ARG A 90 17.33 8.13 8.65
N ARG A 91 17.03 8.28 7.36
CA ARG A 91 17.83 7.67 6.30
C ARG A 91 19.07 8.51 6.05
N LEU A 92 20.23 7.92 6.35
CA LEU A 92 21.55 8.53 6.16
C LEU A 92 22.42 7.74 5.18
N ARG A 93 22.00 6.53 4.80
CA ARG A 93 22.70 5.68 3.83
C ARG A 93 22.69 6.32 2.43
N VAL A 94 23.84 6.35 1.79
CA VAL A 94 23.96 6.70 0.36
C VAL A 94 23.54 5.49 -0.47
N THR A 95 22.61 5.69 -1.41
CA THR A 95 22.06 4.61 -2.24
C THR A 95 22.14 4.95 -3.73
N GLY A 96 21.85 3.95 -4.58
CA GLY A 96 21.73 4.16 -6.03
C GLY A 96 20.59 5.12 -6.41
N ASN A 97 19.70 5.48 -5.49
CA ASN A 97 18.58 6.38 -5.74
C ASN A 97 18.89 7.87 -5.46
N ASP A 98 20.05 8.18 -4.89
CA ASP A 98 20.45 9.55 -4.59
C ASP A 98 21.11 10.20 -5.80
N ASP A 99 20.64 11.39 -6.18
CA ASP A 99 21.29 12.26 -7.15
C ASP A 99 22.60 12.84 -6.59
N ASN A 100 23.40 13.45 -7.47
CA ASN A 100 24.69 14.03 -7.07
C ASN A 100 24.51 15.10 -6.00
N ASP A 101 23.49 15.95 -6.09
CA ASP A 101 23.26 17.03 -5.12
C ASP A 101 22.97 16.50 -3.71
N ARG A 102 22.18 15.43 -3.59
CA ARG A 102 21.94 14.74 -2.31
C ARG A 102 23.22 14.11 -1.76
N ARG A 103 24.05 13.51 -2.62
CA ARG A 103 25.32 12.90 -2.24
C ARG A 103 26.32 13.94 -1.73
N TYR A 104 26.39 15.12 -2.36
CA TYR A 104 27.37 16.16 -2.01
C TYR A 104 26.92 17.03 -0.83
N TRP A 105 25.64 17.39 -0.76
CA TRP A 105 25.19 18.43 0.15
C TRP A 105 24.46 17.90 1.39
N GLY A 106 23.88 16.69 1.36
CA GLY A 106 23.20 16.09 2.51
C GLY A 106 22.07 16.96 3.12
N GLN A 107 21.59 17.97 2.39
CA GLN A 107 20.79 19.06 2.96
C GLN A 107 19.36 18.65 3.33
N ASN A 108 18.87 17.50 2.84
CA ASN A 108 17.52 17.02 3.13
C ASN A 108 17.55 15.66 3.81
N THR A 109 17.15 15.67 5.07
CA THR A 109 16.94 14.44 5.83
C THR A 109 15.69 13.72 5.33
N THR A 110 15.84 12.52 4.78
CA THR A 110 14.68 11.66 4.49
C THR A 110 14.38 10.77 5.69
N TRP A 111 13.10 10.64 6.01
CA TRP A 111 12.61 9.79 7.10
C TRP A 111 11.93 8.56 6.52
N GLY A 112 12.25 7.40 7.07
CA GLY A 112 11.62 6.13 6.75
C GLY A 112 10.36 5.89 7.57
N ARG A 113 9.36 5.27 6.93
CA ARG A 113 8.16 4.70 7.55
C ARG A 113 8.11 3.19 7.29
N GLY A 114 7.35 2.46 8.09
CA GLY A 114 7.26 1.00 7.97
C GLY A 114 6.54 0.54 6.71
N THR A 115 5.53 1.29 6.27
CA THR A 115 4.84 1.07 4.99
C THR A 115 5.63 1.67 3.82
N ALA A 116 5.74 0.92 2.72
CA ALA A 116 6.33 1.41 1.47
C ALA A 116 5.46 2.50 0.82
N SER A 117 6.09 3.42 0.09
CA SER A 117 5.38 4.46 -0.67
C SER A 117 6.16 4.82 -1.93
N GLY A 118 5.46 5.06 -3.03
CA GLY A 118 6.03 5.51 -4.29
C GLY A 118 6.91 6.74 -4.12
N GLY A 119 8.21 6.58 -4.39
CA GLY A 119 9.20 7.65 -4.23
C GLY A 119 9.44 8.10 -2.79
N GLY A 120 8.91 7.38 -1.79
CA GLY A 120 8.96 7.76 -0.38
C GLY A 120 8.27 9.09 -0.10
N LEU A 121 7.19 9.41 -0.82
CA LEU A 121 6.49 10.69 -0.73
C LEU A 121 5.39 10.72 0.33
N TYR A 122 4.87 9.55 0.71
CA TYR A 122 3.91 9.37 1.79
C TYR A 122 2.66 10.28 1.66
N PRO A 123 1.86 10.08 0.59
CA PRO A 123 0.71 10.92 0.27
C PRO A 123 -0.53 10.64 1.11
N LEU A 124 -0.54 9.55 1.89
CA LEU A 124 -1.70 9.19 2.69
C LEU A 124 -1.77 10.09 3.93
N GLU A 125 -2.97 10.43 4.36
CA GLU A 125 -3.22 10.95 5.71
C GLU A 125 -4.19 10.03 6.44
N ILE A 126 -4.09 10.01 7.77
CA ILE A 126 -4.88 9.12 8.61
C ILE A 126 -5.66 9.98 9.60
N TYR A 127 -6.98 9.87 9.54
CA TYR A 127 -7.89 10.51 10.47
C TYR A 127 -8.55 9.45 11.35
N TRP A 128 -8.65 9.72 12.63
CA TRP A 128 -9.40 8.91 13.58
C TRP A 128 -10.70 9.61 13.93
N VAL A 129 -11.82 9.01 13.51
CA VAL A 129 -13.15 9.36 14.02
C VAL A 129 -13.36 8.54 15.28
N SER A 130 -13.30 9.22 16.43
CA SER A 130 -13.49 8.59 17.73
C SER A 130 -14.90 8.86 18.24
N GLY A 131 -15.64 7.80 18.53
CA GLY A 131 -16.94 7.82 19.19
C GLY A 131 -16.86 7.62 20.71
N PRO A 132 -18.02 7.55 21.39
CA PRO A 132 -18.13 7.51 22.85
C PRO A 132 -17.41 6.35 23.55
N SER A 133 -17.14 5.23 22.87
CA SER A 133 -16.40 4.09 23.47
C SER A 133 -14.89 4.31 23.55
N GLY A 134 -14.37 5.30 22.84
CA GLY A 134 -12.95 5.61 22.77
C GLY A 134 -12.39 6.24 24.05
N PRO A 135 -11.06 6.28 24.20
CA PRO A 135 -10.37 6.84 25.37
C PRO A 135 -10.24 8.36 25.32
N VAL A 136 -10.72 9.01 24.25
CA VAL A 136 -10.67 10.45 24.02
C VAL A 136 -12.08 11.00 23.82
N LEU A 137 -12.24 12.32 23.90
CA LEU A 137 -13.52 12.95 23.62
C LEU A 137 -13.98 12.64 22.19
N PRO A 138 -15.28 12.41 21.94
CA PRO A 138 -15.77 12.17 20.59
C PRO A 138 -15.40 13.30 19.62
N GLY A 139 -15.01 12.94 18.40
CA GLY A 139 -14.57 13.90 17.39
C GLY A 139 -13.75 13.31 16.26
N VAL A 140 -13.22 14.20 15.42
CA VAL A 140 -12.30 13.88 14.32
C VAL A 140 -10.90 14.34 14.70
N TYR A 141 -9.95 13.41 14.59
CA TYR A 141 -8.56 13.62 14.89
C TYR A 141 -7.70 13.32 13.67
N HIS A 142 -6.64 14.07 13.43
CA HIS A 142 -5.63 13.77 12.41
C HIS A 142 -4.37 13.21 13.06
N TYR A 143 -3.79 12.16 12.49
CA TYR A 143 -2.54 11.59 13.00
C TYR A 143 -1.32 12.40 12.56
N SER A 144 -0.75 13.15 13.50
CA SER A 144 0.49 13.90 13.33
C SER A 144 1.69 12.96 13.36
N SER A 145 2.04 12.38 12.21
CA SER A 145 3.21 11.50 12.06
C SER A 145 4.53 12.05 12.62
N PRO A 146 4.89 13.35 12.52
CA PRO A 146 6.13 13.86 13.10
C PRO A 146 6.11 13.96 14.63
N HIS A 147 4.92 14.12 15.23
CA HIS A 147 4.77 14.26 16.69
C HIS A 147 4.30 12.98 17.38
N HIS A 148 3.92 11.96 16.60
CA HIS A 148 3.21 10.77 17.08
C HIS A 148 2.07 11.14 18.05
N ALA A 149 1.13 11.94 17.53
CA ALA A 149 0.04 12.52 18.30
C ALA A 149 -1.23 12.62 17.45
N MET A 150 -2.38 12.67 18.12
CA MET A 150 -3.68 12.96 17.50
C MET A 150 -4.01 14.45 17.62
N GLU A 151 -4.15 15.13 16.49
CA GLU A 151 -4.53 16.53 16.36
C GLU A 151 -6.05 16.65 16.29
N ARG A 152 -6.71 17.23 17.30
CA ARG A 152 -8.18 17.34 17.32
C ARG A 152 -8.65 18.42 16.35
N LEU A 153 -9.37 18.01 15.31
CA LEU A 153 -9.86 18.90 14.26
C LEU A 153 -11.32 19.30 14.47
N LEU A 154 -12.14 18.34 14.93
CA LEU A 154 -13.56 18.52 15.22
C LEU A 154 -13.89 17.84 16.54
N ALA A 155 -14.78 18.45 17.33
CA ALA A 155 -15.30 17.87 18.57
C ALA A 155 -16.79 17.60 18.43
N GLY A 156 -17.27 16.52 19.06
CA GLY A 156 -18.65 16.04 18.95
C GLY A 156 -18.69 14.65 18.30
N ASP A 157 -19.69 13.87 18.66
CA ASP A 157 -19.89 12.55 18.06
C ASP A 157 -20.39 12.69 16.62
N VAL A 158 -19.58 12.22 15.68
CA VAL A 158 -19.86 12.22 14.24
C VAL A 158 -19.88 10.81 13.65
N THR A 159 -20.10 9.81 14.49
CA THR A 159 -20.04 8.40 14.08
C THR A 159 -21.18 8.02 13.15
N GLU A 160 -22.35 8.64 13.29
CA GLU A 160 -23.50 8.44 12.40
C GLU A 160 -23.23 8.93 10.97
N GLN A 161 -22.42 9.98 10.78
CA GLN A 161 -22.02 10.45 9.45
C GLN A 161 -21.17 9.39 8.73
N VAL A 162 -20.30 8.69 9.47
CA VAL A 162 -19.51 7.58 8.92
C VAL A 162 -20.40 6.37 8.60
N ARG A 163 -21.30 5.98 9.52
CA ARG A 163 -22.27 4.90 9.28
C ARG A 163 -23.16 5.18 8.07
N ALA A 164 -23.62 6.42 7.93
CA ALA A 164 -24.47 6.84 6.82
C ALA A 164 -23.75 6.91 5.47
N ALA A 165 -22.41 6.91 5.44
CA ALA A 165 -21.62 6.85 4.21
C ALA A 165 -21.47 5.42 3.69
N ALA A 166 -21.55 4.40 4.55
CA ALA A 166 -21.44 3.00 4.19
C ALA A 166 -22.49 2.12 4.92
N PRO A 167 -23.80 2.36 4.71
CA PRO A 167 -24.86 1.72 5.49
C PRO A 167 -24.98 0.20 5.27
N HIS A 168 -24.29 -0.34 4.27
CA HIS A 168 -24.24 -1.77 3.96
C HIS A 168 -23.12 -2.52 4.70
N ALA A 169 -22.13 -1.81 5.25
CA ALA A 169 -20.96 -2.41 5.89
C ALA A 169 -21.27 -2.72 7.36
N ALA A 170 -21.46 -4.02 7.68
CA ALA A 170 -21.84 -4.46 9.02
C ALA A 170 -20.78 -4.11 10.08
N GLU A 171 -19.51 -4.19 9.72
CA GLU A 171 -18.37 -3.85 10.59
C GLU A 171 -18.35 -2.35 10.95
N ILE A 172 -18.79 -1.48 10.03
CA ILE A 172 -18.94 -0.04 10.30
C ILE A 172 -20.10 0.20 11.27
N ALA A 173 -21.20 -0.54 11.15
CA ALA A 173 -22.32 -0.44 12.09
C ALA A 173 -21.96 -0.97 13.50
N ALA A 174 -21.02 -1.92 13.60
CA ALA A 174 -20.68 -2.63 14.83
C ALA A 174 -19.71 -1.88 15.76
N THR A 175 -19.15 -0.75 15.34
CA THR A 175 -18.22 0.06 16.14
C THR A 175 -18.56 1.55 16.06
N ASP A 176 -17.90 2.34 16.90
CA ASP A 176 -17.91 3.80 16.90
C ASP A 176 -16.49 4.39 16.74
N GLN A 177 -15.51 3.56 16.39
CA GLN A 177 -14.12 3.96 16.14
C GLN A 177 -13.75 3.64 14.69
N PHE A 178 -13.30 4.65 13.93
CA PHE A 178 -12.96 4.50 12.52
C PHE A 178 -11.64 5.20 12.19
N LEU A 179 -10.80 4.56 11.37
CA LEU A 179 -9.74 5.25 10.65
C LEU A 179 -10.23 5.59 9.24
N LEU A 180 -10.16 6.85 8.86
CA LEU A 180 -10.33 7.30 7.49
C LEU A 180 -8.96 7.53 6.90
N VAL A 181 -8.64 6.82 5.82
CA VAL A 181 -7.39 7.00 5.08
C VAL A 181 -7.68 7.86 3.85
N THR A 182 -7.02 9.01 3.76
CA THR A 182 -7.13 9.90 2.60
C THR A 182 -5.87 9.85 1.75
N VAL A 183 -5.95 10.36 0.53
CA VAL A 183 -4.80 10.68 -0.32
C VAL A 183 -4.78 12.18 -0.54
N LYS A 184 -3.69 12.86 -0.13
CA LYS A 184 -3.39 14.25 -0.53
C LYS A 184 -2.61 14.21 -1.83
N PHE A 185 -3.30 14.37 -2.97
CA PHE A 185 -2.74 14.08 -4.29
C PHE A 185 -1.48 14.89 -4.60
N TRP A 186 -1.42 16.16 -4.21
CA TRP A 186 -0.27 17.03 -4.49
C TRP A 186 1.05 16.48 -3.93
N LYS A 187 1.02 15.80 -2.78
CA LYS A 187 2.21 15.16 -2.17
C LYS A 187 2.89 14.14 -3.09
N ASN A 188 2.16 13.55 -4.02
CA ASN A 188 2.71 12.59 -4.98
C ASN A 188 2.77 13.18 -6.40
N ALA A 189 1.72 13.90 -6.81
CA ALA A 189 1.56 14.45 -8.15
C ALA A 189 2.61 15.52 -8.50
N PHE A 190 3.20 16.24 -7.53
CA PHE A 190 4.28 17.18 -7.83
C PHE A 190 5.47 16.49 -8.52
N LYS A 191 5.74 15.22 -8.19
CA LYS A 191 6.78 14.37 -8.81
C LYS A 191 6.22 13.50 -9.94
N TYR A 192 5.08 12.85 -9.70
CA TYR A 192 4.55 11.80 -10.59
C TYR A 192 3.46 12.28 -11.54
N ASN A 193 3.12 13.58 -11.53
CA ASN A 193 2.12 14.19 -12.40
C ASN A 193 0.85 13.33 -12.58
N SER A 194 0.45 13.01 -13.82
CA SER A 194 -0.69 12.16 -14.13
C SER A 194 -0.51 10.69 -13.77
N PHE A 195 0.72 10.21 -13.62
CA PHE A 195 0.98 8.84 -13.13
C PHE A 195 0.66 8.67 -11.63
N CYS A 196 0.44 9.79 -10.90
CA CYS A 196 0.13 9.81 -9.47
C CYS A 196 -0.96 8.83 -9.04
N TYR A 197 -2.10 8.78 -9.75
CA TYR A 197 -3.26 8.02 -9.28
C TYR A 197 -2.98 6.51 -9.20
N HIS A 198 -2.24 5.95 -10.17
CA HIS A 198 -1.75 4.58 -10.13
C HIS A 198 -0.86 4.31 -8.91
N VAL A 199 0.08 5.23 -8.63
CA VAL A 199 1.01 5.12 -7.51
C VAL A 199 0.29 5.16 -6.16
N VAL A 200 -0.55 6.18 -5.93
CA VAL A 200 -1.16 6.44 -4.61
C VAL A 200 -2.21 5.40 -4.21
N THR A 201 -2.86 4.78 -5.19
CA THR A 201 -3.79 3.67 -4.92
C THR A 201 -3.05 2.37 -4.54
N MET A 202 -1.81 2.18 -5.01
CA MET A 202 -0.92 1.14 -4.49
C MET A 202 -0.34 1.49 -3.12
N ASP A 203 -0.03 2.77 -2.85
CA ASP A 203 0.39 3.22 -1.52
C ASP A 203 -0.70 2.91 -0.47
N LEU A 204 -1.98 3.16 -0.80
CA LEU A 204 -3.12 2.75 0.02
C LEU A 204 -3.08 1.24 0.31
N GLY A 205 -2.88 0.44 -0.73
CA GLY A 205 -2.75 -1.02 -0.63
C GLY A 205 -1.63 -1.46 0.30
N ALA A 206 -0.46 -0.83 0.20
CA ALA A 206 0.68 -1.12 1.05
C ALA A 206 0.36 -0.81 2.53
N LEU A 207 -0.37 0.27 2.81
CA LEU A 207 -0.81 0.61 4.17
C LEU A 207 -1.83 -0.41 4.69
N LEU A 208 -2.88 -0.71 3.91
CA LEU A 208 -3.91 -1.66 4.30
C LEU A 208 -3.35 -3.08 4.48
N GLY A 209 -2.42 -3.50 3.62
CA GLY A 209 -1.68 -4.75 3.77
C GLY A 209 -0.79 -4.77 5.03
N THR A 210 -0.14 -3.64 5.35
CA THR A 210 0.60 -3.49 6.61
C THR A 210 -0.34 -3.68 7.81
N TRP A 211 -1.48 -2.99 7.81
CA TRP A 211 -2.46 -3.06 8.90
C TRP A 211 -3.06 -4.44 9.03
N ARG A 212 -3.38 -5.12 7.92
CA ARG A 212 -3.84 -6.51 7.94
C ARG A 212 -2.83 -7.41 8.66
N LEU A 213 -1.55 -7.34 8.32
CA LEU A 213 -0.52 -8.19 8.94
C LEU A 213 -0.30 -7.84 10.41
N TRP A 214 -0.23 -6.54 10.74
CA TRP A 214 -0.08 -6.08 12.12
C TRP A 214 -1.26 -6.53 13.01
N ASN A 215 -2.48 -6.46 12.47
CA ASN A 215 -3.71 -6.88 13.14
C ASN A 215 -3.79 -8.41 13.26
N ALA A 216 -3.47 -9.15 12.19
CA ALA A 216 -3.49 -10.62 12.18
C ALA A 216 -2.52 -11.21 13.21
N ALA A 217 -1.34 -10.62 13.36
CA ALA A 217 -0.36 -11.00 14.37
C ALA A 217 -0.94 -10.91 15.80
N GLN A 218 -1.87 -9.98 16.05
CA GLN A 218 -2.54 -9.75 17.32
C GLN A 218 -3.96 -10.33 17.42
N GLY A 219 -4.44 -11.03 16.38
CA GLY A 219 -5.81 -11.55 16.33
C GLY A 219 -6.90 -10.47 16.23
N LEU A 220 -6.57 -9.25 15.79
CA LEU A 220 -7.53 -8.15 15.64
C LEU A 220 -8.26 -8.23 14.29
N PRO A 221 -9.60 -8.22 14.25
CA PRO A 221 -10.34 -8.09 13.01
C PRO A 221 -10.45 -6.60 12.62
N ALA A 222 -10.02 -6.25 11.40
CA ALA A 222 -10.32 -4.96 10.79
C ALA A 222 -10.29 -5.08 9.25
N THR A 223 -11.48 -5.14 8.65
CA THR A 223 -11.65 -5.18 7.20
C THR A 223 -11.87 -3.76 6.68
N PRO A 224 -11.04 -3.24 5.76
CA PRO A 224 -11.28 -1.94 5.15
C PRO A 224 -12.52 -1.97 4.23
N THR A 225 -13.29 -0.89 4.26
CA THR A 225 -14.38 -0.59 3.33
C THR A 225 -13.88 0.42 2.31
N LEU A 226 -14.00 0.08 1.02
CA LEU A 226 -13.66 0.95 -0.10
C LEU A 226 -14.90 1.51 -0.80
N TRP A 227 -16.07 0.87 -0.69
CA TRP A 227 -17.34 1.35 -1.26
C TRP A 227 -18.11 2.15 -0.21
N PHE A 228 -18.11 3.47 -0.36
CA PHE A 228 -18.78 4.42 0.53
C PHE A 228 -19.08 5.70 -0.24
N ASP A 229 -19.99 6.51 0.30
CA ASP A 229 -20.31 7.85 -0.19
C ASP A 229 -19.12 8.81 0.06
N ASP A 230 -18.38 9.15 -0.99
CA ASP A 230 -17.19 10.00 -0.88
C ASP A 230 -17.56 11.42 -0.49
N ALA A 231 -18.68 11.96 -1.01
CA ALA A 231 -19.07 13.33 -0.76
C ALA A 231 -19.36 13.55 0.73
N LYS A 232 -20.00 12.58 1.40
CA LYS A 232 -20.23 12.64 2.85
C LYS A 232 -18.93 12.62 3.65
N LEU A 233 -18.02 11.69 3.36
CA LEU A 233 -16.79 11.58 4.16
C LEU A 233 -15.80 12.72 3.86
N ASN A 234 -15.70 13.16 2.61
CA ASN A 234 -14.93 14.35 2.24
C ASN A 234 -15.52 15.59 2.90
N GLY A 235 -16.85 15.75 2.88
CA GLY A 235 -17.55 16.84 3.56
C GLY A 235 -17.30 16.86 5.07
N LEU A 236 -17.37 15.70 5.75
CA LEU A 236 -17.04 15.57 7.16
C LEU A 236 -15.61 16.05 7.47
N LEU A 237 -14.65 15.71 6.61
CA LEU A 237 -13.26 16.12 6.75
C LEU A 237 -12.96 17.53 6.20
N GLY A 238 -13.97 18.26 5.70
CA GLY A 238 -13.79 19.59 5.12
C GLY A 238 -12.95 19.61 3.84
N LEU A 239 -12.93 18.49 3.10
CA LEU A 239 -12.12 18.30 1.90
C LEU A 239 -12.96 18.59 0.65
N ASP A 240 -12.31 19.13 -0.38
CA ASP A 240 -12.95 19.36 -1.68
C ASP A 240 -13.09 18.09 -2.53
N GLY A 241 -12.47 16.98 -2.10
CA GLY A 241 -12.48 15.70 -2.79
C GLY A 241 -11.55 15.61 -4.00
N PHE A 242 -10.79 16.66 -4.36
CA PHE A 242 -9.90 16.65 -5.54
C PHE A 242 -8.46 16.98 -5.19
N GLY A 243 -8.21 17.85 -4.20
CA GLY A 243 -6.88 18.05 -3.62
C GLY A 243 -6.53 16.96 -2.61
N GLU A 244 -7.52 16.54 -1.83
CA GLU A 244 -7.45 15.41 -0.90
C GLU A 244 -8.81 14.71 -0.83
N SER A 245 -8.81 13.39 -0.77
CA SER A 245 -10.04 12.59 -0.78
C SER A 245 -9.90 11.32 0.07
N VAL A 246 -10.98 10.88 0.70
CA VAL A 246 -11.04 9.61 1.45
C VAL A 246 -11.02 8.45 0.46
N LEU A 247 -10.14 7.47 0.70
CA LEU A 247 -10.04 6.27 -0.15
C LEU A 247 -10.38 4.97 0.60
N ALA A 248 -10.31 4.95 1.93
CA ALA A 248 -10.70 3.79 2.73
C ALA A 248 -11.27 4.20 4.10
N VAL A 249 -12.24 3.43 4.58
CA VAL A 249 -12.73 3.46 5.97
C VAL A 249 -12.32 2.15 6.64
N VAL A 250 -11.67 2.21 7.79
CA VAL A 250 -11.26 1.04 8.56
C VAL A 250 -11.97 1.06 9.91
N PRO A 251 -13.02 0.25 10.13
CA PRO A 251 -13.65 0.11 11.43
C PRO A 251 -12.71 -0.58 12.41
N LEU A 252 -12.62 -0.05 13.62
CA LEU A 252 -11.81 -0.59 14.70
C LEU A 252 -12.74 -1.14 15.80
N PRO A 253 -12.89 -2.46 15.95
CA PRO A 253 -13.60 -3.02 17.10
C PRO A 253 -12.86 -2.63 18.38
N TRP A 254 -13.46 -1.85 19.26
CA TRP A 254 -12.77 -1.27 20.43
C TRP A 254 -12.93 -2.11 21.70
N ALA A 255 -11.85 -2.29 22.47
CA ALA A 255 -11.88 -2.97 23.76
C ALA A 255 -12.59 -2.08 24.79
N ARG A 256 -13.82 -2.43 25.14
CA ARG A 256 -14.69 -1.63 26.01
C ARG A 256 -14.24 -1.68 27.48
N PRO A 257 -14.37 -0.57 28.24
CA PRO A 257 -15.02 -0.60 29.54
C PRO A 257 -16.48 -0.17 29.33
N ALA A 258 -17.44 -1.03 29.66
CA ALA A 258 -18.84 -0.70 29.49
C ALA A 258 -19.27 0.44 30.45
N ALA A 259 -19.98 1.42 29.91
CA ALA A 259 -21.18 1.94 30.56
C ALA A 259 -22.30 2.04 29.52
N PRO A 260 -23.56 1.69 29.88
CA PRO A 260 -24.69 1.82 29.00
C PRO A 260 -25.18 3.28 28.93
N GLY A 261 -25.41 3.75 27.70
CA GLY A 261 -26.45 4.70 27.33
C GLY A 261 -26.38 6.10 27.91
N THR A 262 -26.15 7.08 27.04
CA THR A 262 -27.10 8.18 26.92
C THR A 262 -27.39 8.40 25.45
N ALA A 263 -28.68 8.54 25.14
CA ALA A 263 -29.20 8.83 23.83
C ALA A 263 -28.37 9.88 23.08
N SER A 264 -28.30 9.72 21.76
CA SER A 264 -27.93 10.77 20.82
C SER A 264 -28.56 12.08 21.28
N ALA A 265 -27.73 13.05 21.66
CA ALA A 265 -28.20 14.41 21.85
C ALA A 265 -28.79 14.81 20.50
N ALA A 266 -30.09 15.13 20.48
CA ALA A 266 -30.78 15.56 19.28
C ALA A 266 -29.90 16.57 18.54
N ALA A 267 -29.63 16.29 17.26
CA ALA A 267 -28.85 17.19 16.42
C ALA A 267 -29.41 18.60 16.59
N LEU A 268 -28.58 19.52 17.08
CA LEU A 268 -28.95 20.93 17.08
C LEU A 268 -29.25 21.30 15.62
N PRO A 269 -30.37 21.98 15.32
CA PRO A 269 -30.64 22.43 13.96
C PRO A 269 -29.49 23.33 13.50
N GLY A 270 -28.72 22.85 12.54
CA GLY A 270 -27.48 23.45 12.04
C GLY A 270 -26.95 22.69 10.83
N ALA A 271 -25.96 23.27 10.14
CA ALA A 271 -25.26 22.59 9.05
C ALA A 271 -24.59 21.29 9.53
N ASP A 272 -24.46 20.31 8.63
CA ASP A 272 -23.75 19.07 8.93
C ASP A 272 -22.35 19.36 9.51
N PRO A 273 -21.93 18.67 10.59
CA PRO A 273 -20.66 18.93 11.22
C PRO A 273 -19.52 18.60 10.26
N ALA A 274 -18.59 19.54 10.10
CA ALA A 274 -17.44 19.41 9.21
C ALA A 274 -16.20 19.98 9.87
N VAL A 275 -15.04 19.41 9.53
CA VAL A 275 -13.74 19.98 9.92
C VAL A 275 -13.55 21.34 9.25
N GLY A 276 -13.56 22.40 10.07
CA GLY A 276 -13.31 23.79 9.62
C GLY A 276 -11.86 24.25 9.85
N ARG A 277 -10.90 23.33 10.01
CA ARG A 277 -9.50 23.66 10.29
C ARG A 277 -8.70 23.71 8.98
N ALA A 278 -8.04 24.83 8.72
CA ALA A 278 -7.13 24.95 7.59
C ALA A 278 -5.79 24.28 7.92
N GLU A 279 -5.27 23.51 6.96
CA GLU A 279 -3.89 23.05 7.00
C GLU A 279 -2.93 24.18 6.60
N TRP A 280 -1.66 24.02 6.94
CA TRP A 280 -0.56 24.80 6.37
C TRP A 280 0.20 23.94 5.36
N GLU A 281 0.32 24.44 4.13
CA GLU A 281 1.14 23.87 3.05
C GLU A 281 2.27 24.85 2.72
N ARG A 282 3.47 24.33 2.46
CA ARG A 282 4.64 25.15 2.15
C ARG A 282 4.75 25.47 0.66
N SER A 283 4.19 24.62 -0.21
CA SER A 283 4.23 24.85 -1.65
C SER A 283 3.58 26.19 -2.00
N LEU A 284 4.29 27.01 -2.76
CA LEU A 284 3.80 28.27 -3.32
C LEU A 284 2.83 28.00 -4.48
N SER A 285 3.08 26.95 -5.26
CA SER A 285 2.25 26.55 -6.40
C SER A 285 1.74 25.12 -6.20
N VAL A 286 0.42 24.97 -6.11
CA VAL A 286 -0.24 23.66 -6.05
C VAL A 286 -0.92 23.39 -7.39
N HIS A 287 -0.48 22.34 -8.08
CA HIS A 287 -1.02 21.97 -9.39
C HIS A 287 -2.01 20.81 -9.28
N ARG A 288 -3.06 20.87 -10.10
CA ARG A 288 -3.98 19.77 -10.34
C ARG A 288 -3.82 19.28 -11.77
N PHE A 289 -3.87 17.97 -11.95
CA PHE A 289 -3.65 17.34 -13.24
C PHE A 289 -4.97 16.75 -13.73
N THR A 290 -5.41 17.16 -14.91
CA THR A 290 -6.72 16.79 -15.46
C THR A 290 -6.94 15.28 -15.51
N GLN A 291 -5.92 14.49 -15.86
CA GLN A 291 -6.05 13.03 -15.88
C GLN A 291 -6.24 12.44 -14.49
N VAL A 292 -5.59 13.01 -13.46
CA VAL A 292 -5.77 12.57 -12.05
C VAL A 292 -7.16 12.92 -11.56
N GLU A 293 -7.64 14.14 -11.80
CA GLU A 293 -8.99 14.55 -11.42
C GLU A 293 -10.05 13.72 -12.17
N ALA A 294 -9.87 13.48 -13.46
CA ALA A 294 -10.82 12.72 -14.27
C ALA A 294 -10.93 11.26 -13.81
N VAL A 295 -9.81 10.56 -13.62
CA VAL A 295 -9.84 9.18 -13.10
C VAL A 295 -10.35 9.15 -11.66
N HIS A 296 -9.99 10.13 -10.83
CA HIS A 296 -10.49 10.19 -9.46
C HIS A 296 -12.01 10.39 -9.42
N GLN A 297 -12.52 11.36 -10.19
CA GLN A 297 -13.94 11.65 -10.31
C GLN A 297 -14.74 10.44 -10.77
N ALA A 298 -14.25 9.71 -11.77
CA ALA A 298 -14.89 8.49 -12.27
C ALA A 298 -15.04 7.42 -11.18
N THR A 299 -14.15 7.42 -10.17
CA THR A 299 -14.22 6.47 -9.05
C THR A 299 -15.04 6.95 -7.86
N LEU A 300 -15.55 8.18 -7.83
CA LEU A 300 -16.37 8.72 -6.73
C LEU A 300 -17.77 8.09 -6.76
N LEU A 301 -18.30 7.82 -5.58
CA LEU A 301 -19.56 7.13 -5.35
C LEU A 301 -20.46 7.95 -4.42
N ASP A 302 -21.77 7.73 -4.54
CA ASP A 302 -22.79 8.37 -3.71
C ASP A 302 -23.40 7.39 -2.68
N ALA A 303 -24.38 7.85 -1.90
CA ALA A 303 -25.07 7.06 -0.88
C ALA A 303 -25.73 5.76 -1.39
N SER A 304 -26.03 5.67 -2.69
CA SER A 304 -26.63 4.49 -3.31
C SER A 304 -25.60 3.39 -3.59
N ALA A 305 -24.31 3.74 -3.60
CA ALA A 305 -23.26 2.80 -3.93
C ALA A 305 -23.18 1.64 -2.95
N ARG A 306 -22.99 0.46 -3.52
CA ARG A 306 -22.78 -0.79 -2.81
C ARG A 306 -21.59 -1.50 -3.46
N PRO A 307 -20.90 -2.38 -2.71
CA PRO A 307 -19.97 -3.31 -3.32
C PRO A 307 -20.69 -4.08 -4.44
N PRO A 308 -19.96 -4.43 -5.51
CA PRO A 308 -20.51 -5.23 -6.61
C PRO A 308 -21.14 -6.54 -6.12
N ALA A 309 -22.05 -7.09 -6.93
CA ALA A 309 -22.74 -8.34 -6.59
C ALA A 309 -21.76 -9.51 -6.40
N ALA A 310 -22.20 -10.53 -5.65
CA ALA A 310 -21.43 -11.76 -5.47
C ALA A 310 -21.01 -12.36 -6.83
N GLY A 311 -19.73 -12.73 -6.95
CA GLY A 311 -19.14 -13.24 -8.19
C GLY A 311 -18.44 -12.20 -9.05
N ALA A 312 -18.75 -10.89 -8.92
CA ALA A 312 -18.07 -9.85 -9.70
C ALA A 312 -16.56 -9.78 -9.43
N ALA A 313 -16.13 -10.11 -8.21
CA ALA A 313 -14.71 -10.24 -7.88
C ALA A 313 -14.03 -11.39 -8.63
N ALA A 314 -14.73 -12.50 -8.86
CA ALA A 314 -14.20 -13.62 -9.63
C ALA A 314 -14.00 -13.25 -11.11
N ASP A 315 -14.89 -12.41 -11.67
CA ASP A 315 -14.73 -11.90 -13.04
C ASP A 315 -13.51 -10.95 -13.17
N ALA A 316 -13.21 -10.20 -12.11
CA ALA A 316 -12.03 -9.33 -12.00
C ALA A 316 -10.72 -10.06 -11.67
N ALA A 317 -10.80 -11.33 -11.26
CA ALA A 317 -9.66 -12.09 -10.77
C ALA A 317 -8.60 -12.34 -11.85
N ALA A 318 -7.36 -12.55 -11.39
CA ALA A 318 -6.26 -12.94 -12.28
C ALA A 318 -6.59 -14.26 -13.00
N ARG A 319 -5.99 -14.49 -14.18
CA ARG A 319 -6.18 -15.76 -14.89
C ARG A 319 -5.56 -16.90 -14.08
N PRO A 320 -6.06 -18.14 -14.21
CA PRO A 320 -5.37 -19.31 -13.70
C PRO A 320 -3.94 -19.39 -14.24
N VAL A 321 -3.04 -19.96 -13.43
CA VAL A 321 -1.64 -20.19 -13.81
C VAL A 321 -1.56 -21.10 -15.04
N ARG A 322 -0.68 -20.77 -16.00
CA ARG A 322 -0.40 -21.62 -17.15
C ARG A 322 0.43 -22.82 -16.72
N VAL A 323 -0.15 -24.01 -16.82
CA VAL A 323 0.52 -25.25 -16.41
C VAL A 323 1.40 -25.77 -17.54
N ALA A 324 2.71 -25.74 -17.32
CA ALA A 324 3.70 -26.38 -18.21
C ALA A 324 3.84 -27.88 -17.91
N ALA A 325 4.26 -28.67 -18.91
CA ALA A 325 4.50 -30.11 -18.79
C ALA A 325 5.65 -30.46 -17.83
N GLU A 326 6.69 -29.60 -17.79
CA GLU A 326 7.87 -29.77 -16.93
C GLU A 326 8.01 -28.58 -15.97
N PRO A 327 7.28 -28.56 -14.85
CA PRO A 327 7.42 -27.51 -13.83
C PRO A 327 8.71 -27.66 -13.02
N VAL A 328 9.17 -26.55 -12.45
CA VAL A 328 10.26 -26.53 -11.46
C VAL A 328 9.66 -26.43 -10.07
N SER A 329 9.86 -27.44 -9.23
CA SER A 329 9.39 -27.42 -7.85
C SER A 329 10.29 -26.56 -6.97
N LEU A 330 9.70 -25.65 -6.20
CA LEU A 330 10.40 -24.96 -5.13
C LEU A 330 10.31 -25.79 -3.84
N PRO A 331 11.27 -25.65 -2.90
CA PRO A 331 11.09 -26.16 -1.55
C PRO A 331 9.78 -25.62 -0.95
N PRO A 332 9.02 -26.41 -0.17
CA PRO A 332 7.83 -25.91 0.51
C PRO A 332 8.14 -24.64 1.31
N PRO A 333 7.30 -23.60 1.26
CA PRO A 333 7.57 -22.35 1.94
C PRO A 333 7.54 -22.56 3.46
N ASP A 334 8.67 -22.29 4.11
CA ASP A 334 8.81 -22.35 5.57
C ASP A 334 8.60 -20.96 6.19
N PHE A 335 7.37 -20.70 6.63
CA PHE A 335 7.02 -19.45 7.30
C PHE A 335 7.58 -19.33 8.72
N ASP A 336 8.06 -20.42 9.34
CA ASP A 336 8.67 -20.36 10.67
C ASP A 336 10.02 -19.60 10.64
N ARG A 337 10.62 -19.47 9.45
CA ARG A 337 11.78 -18.59 9.20
C ARG A 337 11.46 -17.10 9.31
N LEU A 338 10.18 -16.73 9.37
CA LEU A 338 9.70 -15.36 9.56
C LEU A 338 9.21 -15.16 11.01
N ASP A 339 10.01 -15.58 11.98
CA ASP A 339 9.70 -15.54 13.41
C ASP A 339 9.75 -14.14 14.05
N ALA A 340 10.45 -13.21 13.38
CA ALA A 340 10.57 -11.84 13.84
C ALA A 340 9.21 -11.13 13.96
N ASP A 341 9.11 -10.30 15.01
CA ASP A 341 7.92 -9.49 15.29
C ASP A 341 7.60 -8.52 14.14
N VAL A 342 6.33 -8.44 13.71
CA VAL A 342 5.90 -7.57 12.60
C VAL A 342 6.32 -6.11 12.82
N ALA A 343 6.23 -5.57 14.05
CA ALA A 343 6.62 -4.20 14.35
C ALA A 343 8.14 -4.00 14.23
N ALA A 344 8.94 -5.01 14.59
CA ALA A 344 10.39 -4.99 14.41
C ALA A 344 10.80 -5.09 12.94
N VAL A 345 10.12 -5.93 12.15
CA VAL A 345 10.32 -6.04 10.70
C VAL A 345 9.98 -4.72 10.02
N LEU A 346 8.85 -4.09 10.35
CA LEU A 346 8.44 -2.79 9.81
C LEU A 346 9.49 -1.69 10.05
N ARG A 347 10.15 -1.69 11.23
CA ARG A 347 11.23 -0.74 11.54
C ARG A 347 12.47 -0.94 10.70
N ARG A 348 12.82 -2.19 10.40
CA ARG A 348 14.02 -2.54 9.63
C ARG A 348 13.79 -2.51 8.13
N ARG A 349 12.52 -2.51 7.71
CA ARG A 349 12.14 -2.55 6.30
C ARG A 349 12.71 -1.33 5.60
N ARG A 350 13.45 -1.58 4.52
CA ARG A 350 14.02 -0.57 3.63
C ARG A 350 13.92 -1.03 2.17
N SER A 351 14.19 -0.12 1.26
CA SER A 351 14.33 -0.45 -0.16
C SER A 351 15.82 -0.55 -0.49
N SER A 352 16.19 -1.57 -1.27
CA SER A 352 17.58 -1.95 -1.52
C SER A 352 18.38 -0.93 -2.36
N PHE A 353 17.73 -0.31 -3.35
CA PHE A 353 18.31 0.71 -4.25
C PHE A 353 19.73 0.41 -4.75
N GLY A 354 19.84 -0.58 -5.64
CA GLY A 354 21.06 -0.85 -6.40
C GLY A 354 22.13 -1.65 -5.64
N ALA A 355 21.83 -2.15 -4.44
CA ALA A 355 22.78 -2.91 -3.62
C ALA A 355 22.88 -4.40 -4.00
N PHE A 356 22.13 -4.88 -4.99
CA PHE A 356 22.07 -6.30 -5.33
C PHE A 356 23.40 -6.87 -5.83
N VAL A 357 23.65 -8.13 -5.47
CA VAL A 357 24.71 -8.97 -6.04
C VAL A 357 24.15 -10.31 -6.51
N GLY A 358 24.50 -10.71 -7.73
CA GLY A 358 24.08 -12.00 -8.28
C GLY A 358 24.87 -13.19 -7.72
N ARG A 359 25.93 -12.93 -6.95
CA ARG A 359 26.74 -13.97 -6.29
C ARG A 359 27.05 -13.56 -4.84
N PRO A 360 26.81 -14.43 -3.85
CA PRO A 360 26.21 -15.77 -3.98
C PRO A 360 24.77 -15.72 -4.49
N ARG A 361 24.31 -16.81 -5.11
CA ARG A 361 22.92 -16.95 -5.60
C ARG A 361 21.95 -16.97 -4.42
N LEU A 362 20.74 -16.48 -4.63
CA LEU A 362 19.66 -16.57 -3.64
C LEU A 362 19.26 -18.05 -3.46
N PRO A 363 19.14 -18.56 -2.23
CA PRO A 363 18.57 -19.89 -1.97
C PRO A 363 17.14 -20.03 -2.54
N ALA A 364 16.78 -21.21 -3.05
CA ALA A 364 15.43 -21.46 -3.58
C ALA A 364 14.37 -21.41 -2.47
N GLU A 365 14.76 -21.75 -1.24
CA GLU A 365 13.96 -21.66 -0.03
C GLU A 365 13.54 -20.22 0.26
N ASP A 366 14.45 -19.26 0.05
CA ASP A 366 14.15 -17.83 0.23
C ASP A 366 13.18 -17.33 -0.83
N LEU A 367 13.40 -17.71 -2.11
CA LEU A 367 12.46 -17.39 -3.18
C LEU A 367 11.07 -17.97 -2.89
N SER A 368 10.99 -19.21 -2.41
CA SER A 368 9.74 -19.87 -2.08
C SER A 368 8.96 -19.10 -1.01
N VAL A 369 9.61 -18.71 0.08
CA VAL A 369 8.98 -17.91 1.15
C VAL A 369 8.55 -16.54 0.64
N LEU A 370 9.34 -15.88 -0.21
CA LEU A 370 9.00 -14.57 -0.80
C LEU A 370 7.74 -14.66 -1.67
N LEU A 371 7.65 -15.65 -2.55
CA LEU A 371 6.51 -15.86 -3.44
C LEU A 371 5.25 -16.29 -2.67
N ALA A 372 5.39 -17.18 -1.69
CA ALA A 372 4.28 -17.57 -0.83
C ALA A 372 3.77 -16.40 0.02
N SER A 373 4.66 -15.51 0.49
CA SER A 373 4.31 -14.29 1.22
C SER A 373 3.55 -13.29 0.34
N ALA A 374 3.93 -13.17 -0.93
CA ALA A 374 3.19 -12.39 -1.91
C ALA A 374 1.77 -12.92 -2.09
N SER A 375 1.59 -14.22 -2.32
CA SER A 375 0.27 -14.85 -2.46
C SER A 375 -0.57 -14.75 -1.19
N ALA A 376 0.03 -14.88 0.00
CA ALA A 376 -0.64 -14.66 1.26
C ALA A 376 -1.13 -13.21 1.42
N ALA A 377 -0.29 -12.23 1.04
CA ALA A 377 -0.62 -10.81 1.09
C ALA A 377 -1.69 -10.40 0.06
N ALA A 378 -1.79 -11.08 -1.07
CA ALA A 378 -2.84 -10.88 -2.08
C ALA A 378 -4.26 -11.08 -1.51
N ARG A 379 -4.40 -11.88 -0.44
CA ARG A 379 -5.68 -12.11 0.29
C ARG A 379 -6.09 -10.94 1.19
N LEU A 380 -5.79 -9.70 0.80
CA LEU A 380 -6.24 -8.48 1.50
C LEU A 380 -7.78 -8.49 1.59
N PRO A 381 -8.40 -8.47 2.78
CA PRO A 381 -9.85 -8.44 2.86
C PRO A 381 -10.34 -7.11 2.28
N LEU A 382 -11.28 -7.19 1.34
CA LEU A 382 -11.90 -6.06 0.67
C LEU A 382 -13.40 -6.31 0.65
N ASP A 383 -14.20 -5.28 0.89
CA ASP A 383 -15.67 -5.33 0.87
C ASP A 383 -16.26 -5.78 -0.47
N ALA A 384 -15.54 -5.59 -1.59
CA ALA A 384 -15.93 -6.11 -2.90
C ALA A 384 -15.50 -7.57 -3.17
N ARG A 385 -14.78 -8.24 -2.27
CA ARG A 385 -14.26 -9.60 -2.46
C ARG A 385 -14.50 -10.50 -1.25
N GLY A 386 -15.24 -11.58 -1.46
CA GLY A 386 -15.51 -12.58 -0.43
C GLY A 386 -14.28 -13.39 -0.02
N SER A 387 -14.33 -14.03 1.15
CA SER A 387 -13.20 -14.81 1.72
C SER A 387 -12.79 -16.04 0.91
N GLY A 388 -13.60 -16.47 -0.05
CA GLY A 388 -13.32 -17.60 -0.96
C GLY A 388 -13.08 -17.19 -2.42
N ASP A 389 -13.19 -15.91 -2.74
CA ASP A 389 -12.98 -15.43 -4.10
C ASP A 389 -11.49 -15.45 -4.45
N PRO A 390 -11.13 -15.75 -5.72
CA PRO A 390 -9.74 -15.75 -6.17
C PRO A 390 -9.10 -14.35 -6.09
N PRO A 391 -7.76 -14.27 -6.02
CA PRO A 391 -7.05 -13.01 -6.00
C PRO A 391 -7.18 -12.24 -7.31
N PHE A 392 -7.12 -10.90 -7.24
CA PHE A 392 -7.03 -10.04 -8.43
C PHE A 392 -5.66 -10.12 -9.10
N THR A 393 -4.67 -10.60 -8.38
CA THR A 393 -3.27 -10.68 -8.80
C THR A 393 -2.77 -12.12 -8.85
N ARG A 394 -1.80 -12.34 -9.74
CA ARG A 394 -0.93 -13.52 -9.74
C ARG A 394 0.51 -13.09 -9.98
N LEU A 395 1.46 -14.01 -9.82
CA LEU A 395 2.88 -13.71 -9.91
C LEU A 395 3.48 -14.32 -11.18
N CYS A 396 4.21 -13.49 -11.91
CA CYS A 396 5.16 -13.93 -12.94
C CYS A 396 6.58 -13.62 -12.46
N VAL A 397 7.48 -14.59 -12.52
CA VAL A 397 8.81 -14.52 -11.91
C VAL A 397 9.88 -14.64 -12.98
N PHE A 398 10.73 -13.63 -13.06
CA PHE A 398 11.89 -13.56 -13.93
C PHE A 398 13.13 -13.94 -13.10
N VAL A 399 13.59 -15.18 -13.25
CA VAL A 399 14.69 -15.74 -12.44
C VAL A 399 16.04 -15.49 -13.13
N ASN A 400 17.00 -14.97 -12.38
CA ASN A 400 18.39 -14.75 -12.82
C ASN A 400 19.38 -15.58 -12.01
N HIS A 401 19.47 -15.32 -10.69
CA HIS A 401 20.53 -15.84 -9.80
C HIS A 401 19.96 -16.58 -8.59
N VAL A 402 19.11 -17.57 -8.84
CA VAL A 402 18.53 -18.44 -7.80
C VAL A 402 19.21 -19.81 -7.86
N ALA A 403 19.56 -20.37 -6.71
CA ALA A 403 20.17 -21.69 -6.62
C ALA A 403 19.14 -22.77 -7.01
N GLY A 404 19.52 -23.74 -7.83
CA GLY A 404 18.63 -24.84 -8.23
C GLY A 404 17.49 -24.49 -9.20
N VAL A 405 17.26 -23.21 -9.50
CA VAL A 405 16.23 -22.75 -10.45
C VAL A 405 16.92 -22.19 -11.70
N PRO A 406 16.67 -22.74 -12.90
CA PRO A 406 17.21 -22.19 -14.15
C PRO A 406 16.78 -20.75 -14.39
N ALA A 407 17.60 -19.98 -15.12
CA ALA A 407 17.22 -18.63 -15.52
C ALA A 407 16.11 -18.67 -16.58
N GLY A 408 15.09 -17.84 -16.40
CA GLY A 408 13.91 -17.85 -17.26
C GLY A 408 12.72 -17.12 -16.66
N VAL A 409 11.63 -17.08 -17.42
CA VAL A 409 10.35 -16.50 -17.03
C VAL A 409 9.41 -17.63 -16.64
N TYR A 410 8.75 -17.48 -15.51
CA TYR A 410 7.88 -18.50 -14.93
C TYR A 410 6.56 -17.89 -14.47
N ASP A 411 5.47 -18.63 -14.59
CA ASP A 411 4.29 -18.38 -13.76
C ASP A 411 4.45 -19.15 -12.44
N TYR A 412 4.08 -18.53 -11.32
CA TYR A 412 4.12 -19.18 -10.01
C TYR A 412 2.74 -19.71 -9.62
N ASP A 413 2.68 -21.00 -9.28
CA ASP A 413 1.52 -21.65 -8.68
C ASP A 413 1.70 -21.73 -7.16
N ASP A 414 0.88 -20.99 -6.43
CA ASP A 414 0.91 -20.92 -4.97
C ASP A 414 0.35 -22.18 -4.29
N ALA A 415 -0.55 -22.90 -4.96
CA ALA A 415 -1.17 -24.11 -4.41
C ALA A 415 -0.18 -25.27 -4.32
N THR A 416 0.77 -25.33 -5.26
CA THR A 416 1.77 -26.42 -5.34
C THR A 416 3.20 -25.96 -5.04
N ALA A 417 3.42 -24.65 -4.85
CA ALA A 417 4.74 -24.04 -4.75
C ALA A 417 5.65 -24.41 -5.93
N THR A 418 5.13 -24.28 -7.16
CA THR A 418 5.85 -24.61 -8.38
C THR A 418 5.98 -23.41 -9.32
N LEU A 419 7.04 -23.43 -10.13
CA LEU A 419 7.29 -22.47 -11.20
C LEU A 419 7.06 -23.17 -12.54
N HIS A 420 6.08 -22.71 -13.31
CA HIS A 420 5.79 -23.21 -14.64
C HIS A 420 6.55 -22.38 -15.69
N PRO A 421 7.50 -22.98 -16.44
CA PRO A 421 8.27 -22.25 -17.43
C PRO A 421 7.39 -21.63 -18.52
N VAL A 422 7.58 -20.35 -18.75
CA VAL A 422 7.00 -19.59 -19.88
C VAL A 422 8.06 -19.42 -20.96
N ARG A 423 9.29 -19.07 -20.56
CA ARG A 423 10.41 -18.82 -21.47
C ARG A 423 11.74 -19.12 -20.81
N ALA A 424 12.57 -19.94 -21.44
CA ALA A 424 13.97 -20.08 -21.06
C ALA A 424 14.78 -18.94 -21.71
N ALA A 425 15.45 -18.11 -20.90
CA ALA A 425 16.23 -16.98 -21.41
C ALA A 425 17.26 -16.48 -20.37
N ALA A 426 18.37 -15.93 -20.86
CA ALA A 426 19.22 -15.06 -20.05
C ALA A 426 18.57 -13.68 -19.96
N LEU A 427 18.05 -13.32 -18.78
CA LEU A 427 17.13 -12.19 -18.65
C LEU A 427 17.81 -10.88 -18.22
N GLY A 428 19.00 -10.90 -17.64
CA GLY A 428 19.65 -9.72 -17.06
C GLY A 428 19.64 -8.50 -17.98
N GLU A 429 20.28 -8.57 -19.14
CA GLU A 429 20.38 -7.45 -20.10
C GLU A 429 18.99 -7.02 -20.60
N LEU A 430 18.10 -7.97 -20.86
CA LEU A 430 16.73 -7.70 -21.33
C LEU A 430 15.93 -6.94 -20.28
N LEU A 431 16.02 -7.34 -19.01
CA LEU A 431 15.36 -6.68 -17.90
C LEU A 431 15.94 -5.28 -17.68
N GLN A 432 17.27 -5.14 -17.71
CA GLN A 432 17.93 -3.86 -17.53
C GLN A 432 17.58 -2.86 -18.64
N ARG A 433 17.54 -3.31 -19.91
CA ARG A 433 17.17 -2.44 -21.04
C ARG A 433 15.74 -1.93 -20.98
N ASN A 434 14.83 -2.70 -20.37
CA ASN A 434 13.43 -2.32 -20.19
C ASN A 434 13.16 -1.63 -18.84
N TYR A 435 14.21 -1.32 -18.09
CA TYR A 435 14.17 -0.58 -16.83
C TYR A 435 14.81 0.80 -17.02
N PHE A 436 14.00 1.85 -17.01
CA PHE A 436 14.46 3.20 -17.41
C PHE A 436 14.85 4.08 -16.22
N LEU A 437 15.06 3.50 -15.04
CA LEU A 437 15.57 4.22 -13.86
C LEU A 437 16.99 3.73 -13.54
N ASP A 438 17.81 4.62 -13.01
CA ASP A 438 19.22 4.34 -12.71
C ASP A 438 19.46 3.84 -11.27
N ASN A 439 18.38 3.53 -10.54
CA ASN A 439 18.44 3.22 -9.11
C ASN A 439 18.49 1.71 -8.80
N TYR A 440 18.46 0.84 -9.80
CA TYR A 440 18.66 -0.60 -9.65
C TYR A 440 19.45 -1.21 -10.82
N ASN A 441 20.26 -2.22 -10.50
CA ASN A 441 20.87 -3.11 -11.48
C ASN A 441 20.10 -4.44 -11.50
N LEU A 442 19.24 -4.62 -12.50
CA LEU A 442 18.39 -5.82 -12.65
C LEU A 442 19.20 -7.04 -13.09
N GLU A 443 20.38 -6.86 -13.70
CA GLU A 443 21.28 -7.98 -14.01
C GLU A 443 21.81 -8.65 -12.75
N GLN A 444 21.88 -7.92 -11.63
CA GLN A 444 22.36 -8.45 -10.34
C GLN A 444 21.23 -8.92 -9.42
N ALA A 445 19.98 -8.54 -9.69
CA ALA A 445 18.84 -9.03 -8.93
C ALA A 445 18.72 -10.55 -9.11
N ALA A 446 18.46 -11.28 -8.02
CA ALA A 446 18.32 -12.73 -8.08
C ALA A 446 17.05 -13.14 -8.82
N ALA A 447 15.94 -12.42 -8.58
CA ALA A 447 14.73 -12.53 -9.34
C ALA A 447 14.01 -11.17 -9.42
N VAL A 448 13.19 -11.01 -10.46
CA VAL A 448 12.22 -9.92 -10.58
C VAL A 448 10.82 -10.53 -10.57
N ILE A 449 10.04 -10.20 -9.56
CA ILE A 449 8.66 -10.67 -9.38
C ILE A 449 7.74 -9.60 -9.97
N ALA A 450 7.07 -9.90 -11.08
CA ALA A 450 6.03 -9.06 -11.64
C ALA A 450 4.67 -9.45 -11.03
N VAL A 451 3.99 -8.47 -10.43
CA VAL A 451 2.61 -8.64 -9.97
C VAL A 451 1.69 -8.34 -11.15
N VAL A 452 1.00 -9.36 -11.62
CA VAL A 452 0.17 -9.33 -12.84
C VAL A 452 -1.30 -9.29 -12.45
N ALA A 453 -2.07 -8.43 -13.11
CA ALA A 453 -3.52 -8.31 -12.90
C ALA A 453 -4.26 -7.92 -14.18
N ARG A 454 -5.60 -7.88 -14.13
CA ARG A 454 -6.49 -7.53 -15.25
C ARG A 454 -7.24 -6.22 -14.97
N PRO A 455 -6.55 -5.05 -14.92
CA PRO A 455 -7.13 -3.82 -14.40
C PRO A 455 -8.35 -3.33 -15.22
N VAL A 456 -8.35 -3.50 -16.54
CA VAL A 456 -9.50 -3.13 -17.39
C VAL A 456 -10.70 -4.04 -17.13
N GLN A 457 -10.47 -5.35 -16.94
CA GLN A 457 -11.53 -6.28 -16.58
C GLN A 457 -12.08 -5.99 -15.19
N ALA A 458 -11.22 -5.64 -14.24
CA ALA A 458 -11.67 -5.25 -12.90
C ALA A 458 -12.56 -4.00 -12.94
N VAL A 459 -12.26 -3.03 -13.80
CA VAL A 459 -13.15 -1.89 -14.04
C VAL A 459 -14.48 -2.34 -14.66
N ALA A 460 -14.46 -3.28 -15.61
CA ALA A 460 -15.68 -3.80 -16.22
C ALA A 460 -16.56 -4.57 -15.22
N ALA A 461 -15.97 -5.32 -14.29
CA ALA A 461 -16.70 -6.16 -13.34
C ALA A 461 -17.11 -5.40 -12.06
N LEU A 462 -16.28 -4.48 -11.57
CA LEU A 462 -16.47 -3.80 -10.28
C LEU A 462 -16.81 -2.31 -10.40
N GLY A 463 -16.92 -1.80 -11.64
CA GLY A 463 -16.99 -0.37 -11.94
C GLY A 463 -15.62 0.32 -11.81
N ASP A 464 -15.55 1.63 -12.07
CA ASP A 464 -14.29 2.39 -12.05
C ASP A 464 -13.52 2.26 -10.72
N ARG A 465 -14.22 2.13 -9.59
CA ARG A 465 -13.61 1.89 -8.27
C ARG A 465 -12.87 0.54 -8.17
N GLY A 466 -13.17 -0.42 -9.05
CA GLY A 466 -12.41 -1.66 -9.21
C GLY A 466 -10.92 -1.44 -9.42
N TYR A 467 -10.53 -0.34 -10.06
CA TYR A 467 -9.11 0.01 -10.21
C TYR A 467 -8.42 0.31 -8.88
N ARG A 468 -9.11 0.98 -7.93
CA ARG A 468 -8.59 1.19 -6.56
C ARG A 468 -8.40 -0.16 -5.85
N ALA A 469 -9.35 -1.09 -6.00
CA ALA A 469 -9.29 -2.40 -5.35
C ALA A 469 -8.13 -3.27 -5.87
N VAL A 470 -7.93 -3.34 -7.19
CA VAL A 470 -6.79 -4.06 -7.79
C VAL A 470 -5.46 -3.44 -7.34
N ASN A 471 -5.31 -2.12 -7.42
CA ASN A 471 -4.08 -1.47 -6.99
C ASN A 471 -3.84 -1.62 -5.48
N ALA A 472 -4.90 -1.63 -4.66
CA ALA A 472 -4.78 -1.89 -3.24
C ALA A 472 -4.23 -3.31 -2.96
N GLU A 473 -4.67 -4.31 -3.72
CA GLU A 473 -4.09 -5.65 -3.63
C GLU A 473 -2.63 -5.68 -4.09
N VAL A 474 -2.30 -5.06 -5.23
CA VAL A 474 -0.92 -4.96 -5.72
C VAL A 474 0.01 -4.32 -4.67
N GLY A 475 -0.47 -3.26 -4.01
CA GLY A 475 0.25 -2.61 -2.91
C GLY A 475 0.44 -3.53 -1.70
N ALA A 476 -0.58 -4.30 -1.33
CA ALA A 476 -0.50 -5.27 -0.24
C ALA A 476 0.50 -6.40 -0.55
N VAL A 477 0.46 -6.95 -1.77
CA VAL A 477 1.44 -7.94 -2.27
C VAL A 477 2.86 -7.38 -2.17
N THR A 478 3.05 -6.17 -2.66
CA THR A 478 4.35 -5.46 -2.61
C THR A 478 4.87 -5.33 -1.19
N GLN A 479 4.01 -4.91 -0.26
CA GLN A 479 4.38 -4.78 1.14
C GLN A 479 4.69 -6.14 1.78
N GLY A 480 3.93 -7.19 1.45
CA GLY A 480 4.18 -8.56 1.92
C GLY A 480 5.57 -9.06 1.54
N VAL A 481 5.98 -8.88 0.28
CA VAL A 481 7.33 -9.23 -0.19
C VAL A 481 8.40 -8.41 0.52
N TYR A 482 8.20 -7.10 0.69
CA TYR A 482 9.15 -6.27 1.43
C TYR A 482 9.37 -6.75 2.87
N LEU A 483 8.30 -7.13 3.57
CA LEU A 483 8.38 -7.61 4.95
C LEU A 483 9.02 -9.01 5.02
N ALA A 484 8.65 -9.92 4.13
CA ALA A 484 9.27 -11.24 4.04
C ALA A 484 10.77 -11.15 3.73
N ALA A 485 11.15 -10.32 2.75
CA ALA A 485 12.55 -10.07 2.42
C ALA A 485 13.32 -9.49 3.62
N THR A 486 12.73 -8.51 4.31
CA THR A 486 13.32 -7.94 5.53
C THR A 486 13.49 -8.99 6.63
N GLY A 487 12.50 -9.88 6.83
CA GLY A 487 12.56 -10.97 7.80
C GLY A 487 13.64 -12.00 7.49
N LEU A 488 13.85 -12.31 6.21
CA LEU A 488 14.91 -13.21 5.73
C LEU A 488 16.30 -12.56 5.66
N GLY A 489 16.40 -11.23 5.80
CA GLY A 489 17.64 -10.50 5.57
C GLY A 489 18.03 -10.36 4.09
N VAL A 490 17.06 -10.52 3.19
CA VAL A 490 17.22 -10.39 1.73
C VAL A 490 16.84 -8.98 1.29
N GLY A 491 17.53 -8.44 0.28
CA GLY A 491 17.21 -7.15 -0.30
C GLY A 491 15.91 -7.21 -1.12
N CYS A 492 15.12 -6.13 -1.08
CA CYS A 492 13.93 -5.98 -1.90
C CYS A 492 13.83 -4.54 -2.43
N GLY A 493 13.34 -4.40 -3.65
CA GLY A 493 13.11 -3.12 -4.31
C GLY A 493 11.91 -3.17 -5.22
N ALA A 494 10.95 -2.28 -5.02
CA ALA A 494 9.77 -2.15 -5.88
C ALA A 494 9.98 -1.02 -6.88
N ALA A 495 9.55 -1.23 -8.11
CA ALA A 495 9.61 -0.21 -9.14
C ALA A 495 8.40 -0.23 -10.07
N LEU A 496 8.01 0.97 -10.47
CA LEU A 496 7.00 1.24 -11.49
C LEU A 496 7.62 1.75 -12.79
N GLY A 497 8.92 2.05 -12.79
CA GLY A 497 9.66 2.65 -13.90
C GLY A 497 10.23 1.62 -14.89
N PHE A 498 9.35 0.83 -15.50
CA PHE A 498 9.72 -0.19 -16.50
C PHE A 498 8.76 -0.17 -17.69
N ASP A 499 9.16 -0.75 -18.82
CA ASP A 499 8.26 -0.94 -19.97
C ASP A 499 7.31 -2.12 -19.72
N ASN A 500 6.07 -1.83 -19.30
CA ASN A 500 5.06 -2.84 -19.04
C ASN A 500 4.75 -3.71 -20.27
N THR A 501 4.81 -3.13 -21.47
CA THR A 501 4.48 -3.85 -22.70
C THR A 501 5.58 -4.86 -23.02
N SER A 502 6.85 -4.46 -22.90
CA SER A 502 7.97 -5.39 -23.11
C SER A 502 8.03 -6.48 -22.05
N LEU A 503 7.71 -6.19 -20.78
CA LEU A 503 7.61 -7.26 -19.76
C LEU A 503 6.41 -8.18 -20.01
N ALA A 504 5.28 -7.67 -20.49
CA ALA A 504 4.15 -8.48 -20.91
C ALA A 504 4.51 -9.40 -22.10
N GLU A 505 5.24 -8.90 -23.10
CA GLU A 505 5.76 -9.69 -24.23
C GLU A 505 6.75 -10.78 -23.78
N LEU A 506 7.61 -10.48 -22.79
CA LEU A 506 8.54 -11.47 -22.23
C LEU A 506 7.83 -12.56 -21.43
N ALA A 507 6.74 -12.20 -20.74
CA ALA A 507 5.89 -13.10 -19.97
C ALA A 507 4.76 -13.75 -20.79
N ASP A 508 4.73 -13.54 -22.10
CA ASP A 508 3.72 -14.08 -23.02
C ASP A 508 2.28 -13.71 -22.59
N LEU A 509 2.09 -12.43 -22.26
CA LEU A 509 0.82 -11.82 -21.83
C LEU A 509 0.27 -10.80 -22.83
N ALA A 510 1.05 -10.44 -23.86
CA ALA A 510 0.77 -9.29 -24.72
C ALA A 510 -0.55 -9.38 -25.50
N ASP A 511 -1.02 -10.60 -25.80
CA ASP A 511 -2.28 -10.85 -26.49
C ASP A 511 -3.48 -11.04 -25.52
N GLY A 512 -3.23 -10.95 -24.21
CA GLY A 512 -4.21 -11.14 -23.15
C GLY A 512 -4.76 -9.84 -22.56
N ASP A 513 -5.53 -9.98 -21.49
CA ASP A 513 -6.05 -8.87 -20.68
C ASP A 513 -5.26 -8.66 -19.38
N GLU A 514 -4.11 -9.33 -19.25
CA GLU A 514 -3.23 -9.32 -18.09
C GLU A 514 -2.02 -8.43 -18.29
N TRP A 515 -1.67 -7.66 -17.26
CA TRP A 515 -0.57 -6.71 -17.31
C TRP A 515 0.28 -6.74 -16.04
N PRO A 516 1.63 -6.69 -16.15
CA PRO A 516 2.49 -6.45 -15.01
C PRO A 516 2.26 -5.01 -14.52
N LEU A 517 1.78 -4.84 -13.29
CA LEU A 517 1.46 -3.51 -12.73
C LEU A 517 2.61 -2.94 -11.90
N ILE A 518 3.38 -3.80 -11.25
CA ILE A 518 4.59 -3.43 -10.51
C ILE A 518 5.60 -4.58 -10.60
N ILE A 519 6.89 -4.26 -10.55
CA ILE A 519 7.95 -5.25 -10.39
C ILE A 519 8.64 -5.11 -9.04
N LEU A 520 9.01 -6.26 -8.47
CA LEU A 520 9.73 -6.38 -7.21
C LEU A 520 11.03 -7.14 -7.47
N MET A 521 12.15 -6.43 -7.41
CA MET A 521 13.48 -7.02 -7.47
C MET A 521 13.84 -7.56 -6.09
N VAL A 522 14.30 -8.81 -6.04
CA VAL A 522 14.77 -9.47 -4.81
C VAL A 522 16.15 -10.08 -5.03
N GLY A 523 16.97 -10.09 -3.98
CA GLY A 523 18.31 -10.69 -4.05
C GLY A 523 19.19 -10.33 -2.87
N ASN A 524 20.36 -10.97 -2.82
CA ASN A 524 21.37 -10.67 -1.82
C ASN A 524 21.92 -9.24 -2.03
N GLU A 525 22.23 -8.54 -0.94
CA GLU A 525 22.87 -7.22 -0.96
C GLU A 525 24.37 -7.33 -0.68
N ARG A 526 25.15 -6.34 -1.12
CA ARG A 526 26.55 -6.17 -0.70
C ARG A 526 26.63 -5.99 0.82
N SER A 527 27.55 -6.71 1.46
CA SER A 527 27.81 -6.63 2.91
C SER A 527 28.68 -5.45 3.31
N ASP A 528 29.40 -4.84 2.37
CA ASP A 528 30.55 -3.96 2.65
C ASP A 528 30.23 -2.46 2.52
N ASP A 529 28.94 -2.08 2.52
CA ASP A 529 28.55 -0.68 2.46
C ASP A 529 28.66 -0.02 3.84
N ALA A 530 29.36 1.10 3.93
CA ALA A 530 29.37 1.94 5.12
C ALA A 530 27.96 2.53 5.36
N ASP A 531 27.32 2.15 6.46
CA ASP A 531 25.98 2.61 6.85
C ASP A 531 26.03 3.27 8.24
N VAL A 532 25.26 4.35 8.40
CA VAL A 532 25.03 5.01 9.70
C VAL A 532 23.53 4.97 9.95
N ASP A 533 23.11 4.03 10.79
CA ASP A 533 21.71 3.84 11.11
C ASP A 533 21.32 4.68 12.35
N TYR A 534 20.50 5.73 12.13
CA TYR A 534 19.92 6.52 13.21
C TYR A 534 18.43 6.18 13.37
N ARG A 535 18.16 5.27 14.32
CA ARG A 535 16.81 4.82 14.67
C ARG A 535 16.22 5.70 15.76
N LEU A 536 14.94 6.02 15.64
CA LEU A 536 14.19 6.66 16.72
C LEU A 536 13.80 5.58 17.74
N SER A 537 14.31 5.71 18.97
CA SER A 537 13.92 4.90 20.13
C SER A 537 12.51 5.20 20.61
#